data_AF-A0AAD4PJ38-F1
#
_entry.id   AF-A0AAD4PJ38-F1
#
_cell.length_a   1.000
_cell.length_b   1.000
_cell.length_c   1.000
_cell.angle_alpha   90.00
_cell.angle_beta   90.00
_cell.angle_gamma   90.00
#
_symmetry.space_group_name_H-M   'P 1'
#
loop_
_entity.id
_entity.type
_entity.pdbx_description
1 polymer ?
#
loop_
_entity_poly.entity_id
_entity_poly.type
_entity_poly.pdbx_seq_one_letter_code
_entity_poly.pdbx_strand_id
1 'polypeptide(L)' 'DERLSSIEPLFECSLNVCYLSAQREQNQQVVYIPLPHSKDIDFRQINALQQLLPNSLVIIAIADNTGNILYYEITEGFNE' A
#
# COMPACT_ATOMS: atom_id res chain seq x y z
N ASP A 1 16.25 8.06 -10.42
CA ASP A 1 15.34 9.11 -9.93
C ASP A 1 13.98 8.47 -9.99
N GLU A 2 13.58 7.79 -8.90
CA GLU A 2 12.42 6.88 -8.91
C GLU A 2 11.12 7.66 -8.87
N ARG A 3 10.80 8.32 -9.98
CA ARG A 3 9.61 9.15 -10.08
C ARG A 3 8.39 8.26 -10.22
N LEU A 4 7.45 8.43 -9.29
CA LEU A 4 6.10 7.89 -9.43
C LEU A 4 5.35 8.69 -10.50
N SER A 5 4.52 7.98 -11.25
CA SER A 5 3.60 8.56 -12.22
C SER A 5 2.18 8.02 -12.00
N SER A 6 1.19 8.68 -12.60
CA SER A 6 -0.21 8.22 -12.58
C SER A 6 -0.75 7.95 -11.17
N ILE A 7 -0.44 8.84 -10.23
CA ILE A 7 -0.88 8.70 -8.83
C ILE A 7 -2.38 8.97 -8.76
N GLU A 8 -3.15 8.00 -8.30
CA GLU A 8 -4.60 8.09 -8.19
C GLU A 8 -5.12 7.45 -6.89
N PRO A 9 -6.08 8.09 -6.19
CA PRO A 9 -6.78 7.46 -5.09
C PRO A 9 -7.84 6.48 -5.60
N LEU A 10 -7.82 5.26 -5.08
CA LEU A 10 -8.77 4.20 -5.38
C LEU A 10 -9.39 3.67 -4.09
N PHE A 11 -10.59 3.11 -4.24
CA PHE A 11 -11.31 2.43 -3.18
C PHE A 11 -11.71 1.03 -3.64
N GLU A 12 -11.21 0.01 -2.95
CA GLU A 12 -11.61 -1.38 -3.18
C GLU A 12 -12.81 -1.71 -2.30
N CYS A 13 -13.99 -1.72 -2.92
CA CYS A 13 -15.26 -1.96 -2.24
C CYS A 13 -15.32 -3.33 -1.54
N SER A 14 -14.76 -4.37 -2.14
CA SER A 14 -14.83 -5.74 -1.58
C SER A 14 -14.02 -5.91 -0.30
N LEU A 15 -12.96 -5.11 -0.14
CA LEU A 15 -12.08 -5.12 1.03
C LEU A 15 -12.32 -3.94 1.97
N ASN A 16 -13.11 -2.95 1.56
CA ASN A 16 -13.31 -1.68 2.27
C ASN A 16 -11.98 -0.96 2.56
N VAL A 17 -11.14 -0.82 1.53
CA VAL A 17 -9.80 -0.20 1.60
C VAL A 17 -9.70 0.99 0.65
N CYS A 18 -9.26 2.14 1.17
CA CYS A 18 -8.75 3.23 0.34
C CYS A 18 -7.23 3.09 0.19
N TYR A 19 -6.72 3.26 -1.01
CA TYR A 19 -5.28 3.26 -1.30
C TYR A 19 -4.93 4.23 -2.42
N LEU A 20 -3.66 4.61 -2.53
CA LEU A 20 -3.14 5.33 -3.69
C LEU A 20 -2.46 4.32 -4.62
N SER A 21 -2.88 4.25 -5.87
CA SER A 21 -2.19 3.53 -6.94
C SER A 21 -1.23 4.46 -7.63
N ALA A 22 -0.03 3.99 -7.93
CA ALA A 22 0.99 4.71 -8.68
C ALA A 22 1.77 3.75 -9.58
N GLN A 23 2.49 4.30 -10.55
CA GLN A 23 3.37 3.55 -11.44
C GLN A 23 4.82 3.99 -11.24
N ARG A 24 5.71 3.02 -10.99
CA ARG A 24 7.17 3.21 -10.94
C ARG A 24 7.80 2.92 -12.31
N GLU A 25 9.10 3.14 -12.45
CA GLU A 25 9.87 2.72 -13.62
C GLU A 25 9.57 1.24 -13.98
N GLN A 26 9.59 0.91 -15.28
CA GLN A 26 9.27 -0.43 -15.80
C GLN A 26 7.80 -0.87 -15.66
N ASN A 27 6.85 0.07 -15.53
CA ASN A 27 5.40 -0.20 -15.38
C ASN A 27 5.06 -1.09 -14.16
N GLN A 28 5.85 -1.01 -13.11
CA GLN A 28 5.52 -1.68 -11.85
C GLN A 28 4.48 -0.85 -11.10
N GLN A 29 3.32 -1.46 -10.82
CA GLN A 29 2.30 -0.85 -9.97
C GLN A 29 2.79 -0.83 -8.52
N VAL A 30 2.59 0.31 -7.85
CA VAL A 30 2.86 0.50 -6.43
C VAL A 30 1.59 1.01 -5.77
N VAL A 31 1.24 0.39 -4.64
CA VAL A 31 0.02 0.64 -3.89
C VAL A 31 0.40 1.16 -2.51
N TYR A 32 -0.07 2.35 -2.16
CA TYR A 32 0.14 2.94 -0.85
C TYR A 32 -1.13 2.89 -0.02
N ILE A 33 -1.09 2.22 1.13
CA ILE A 33 -2.18 2.16 2.09
C ILE A 33 -1.94 3.20 3.18
N PRO A 34 -2.67 4.33 3.19
CA PRO A 34 -2.54 5.33 4.23
C PRO A 34 -3.16 4.83 5.54
N LEU A 35 -2.41 4.96 6.64
CA LEU A 35 -2.84 4.54 7.97
C LEU A 35 -2.41 5.59 9.01
N PRO A 36 -3.29 6.01 9.93
CA PRO A 36 -2.84 6.79 11.08
C PRO A 36 -2.04 5.89 12.04
N HIS A 37 -0.99 6.43 12.67
CA HIS A 37 -0.14 5.69 13.63
C HIS A 37 -0.94 4.98 14.74
N SER A 38 -2.08 5.54 15.13
CA SER A 38 -2.93 5.01 16.20
C SER A 38 -3.82 3.83 15.79
N LYS A 39 -3.84 3.46 14.49
CA LYS A 39 -4.66 2.36 13.99
C LYS A 39 -3.81 1.14 13.76
N ASP A 40 -4.31 0.00 14.24
CA ASP A 40 -3.66 -1.30 14.01
C ASP A 40 -3.68 -1.66 12.51
N ILE A 41 -2.63 -2.36 12.10
CA ILE A 41 -2.51 -2.90 10.75
C ILE A 41 -3.35 -4.17 10.65
N ASP A 42 -4.37 -4.18 9.79
CA ASP A 42 -5.14 -5.40 9.48
C ASP A 42 -4.43 -6.20 8.40
N PHE A 43 -3.53 -7.11 8.81
CA PHE A 43 -2.79 -7.96 7.88
C PHE A 43 -3.68 -8.88 7.03
N ARG A 44 -4.90 -9.23 7.49
CA ARG A 44 -5.81 -10.04 6.66
C ARG A 44 -6.32 -9.24 5.47
N GLN A 45 -6.63 -7.96 5.71
CA GLN A 45 -7.04 -7.02 4.67
C GLN A 45 -5.89 -6.74 3.69
N ILE A 46 -4.66 -6.61 4.18
CA ILE A 46 -3.46 -6.43 3.35
C ILE A 46 -3.20 -7.67 2.48
N ASN A 47 -3.24 -8.86 3.06
CA ASN A 47 -3.05 -10.11 2.32
C ASN A 47 -4.11 -10.27 1.22
N ALA A 48 -5.37 -9.95 1.52
CA ALA A 48 -6.44 -9.97 0.51
C ALA A 48 -6.21 -8.96 -0.62
N LEU A 49 -5.66 -7.78 -0.31
CA LEU A 49 -5.31 -6.78 -1.32
C LEU A 49 -4.12 -7.23 -2.17
N GLN A 50 -3.11 -7.86 -1.59
CA GLN A 50 -1.99 -8.47 -2.33
C GLN A 50 -2.47 -9.56 -3.28
N GLN A 51 -3.43 -10.40 -2.86
CA GLN A 51 -4.05 -11.40 -3.73
C GLN A 51 -4.85 -10.79 -4.88
N LEU A 52 -5.53 -9.65 -4.63
CA LEU A 52 -6.28 -8.92 -5.67
C LEU A 52 -5.34 -8.21 -6.66
N LEU A 53 -4.18 -7.75 -6.18
CA LEU A 53 -3.19 -6.98 -6.93
C LEU A 53 -1.83 -7.71 -6.93
N PRO A 54 -1.73 -8.92 -7.53
CA PRO A 54 -0.60 -9.83 -7.32
C PRO A 54 0.74 -9.36 -7.88
N ASN A 55 0.73 -8.36 -8.77
CA ASN A 55 1.96 -7.80 -9.38
C ASN A 55 2.32 -6.42 -8.80
N SER A 56 1.62 -5.98 -7.76
CA SER A 56 1.81 -4.67 -7.15
C SER A 56 2.70 -4.75 -5.93
N LEU A 57 3.59 -3.78 -5.78
CA LEU A 57 4.26 -3.54 -4.50
C LEU A 57 3.27 -2.88 -3.55
N VAL A 58 3.07 -3.46 -2.37
CA VAL A 58 2.20 -2.89 -1.35
C VAL A 58 3.04 -2.21 -0.28
N ILE A 59 2.79 -0.92 -0.07
CA ILE A 59 3.49 -0.07 0.89
C ILE A 59 2.46 0.47 1.88
N ILE A 60 2.70 0.31 3.18
CA ILE A 60 1.93 0.99 4.21
C ILE A 60 2.57 2.36 4.48
N ALA A 61 1.77 3.42 4.38
CA ALA A 61 2.16 4.78 4.70
C ALA A 61 1.56 5.18 6.05
N ILE A 62 2.34 5.06 7.12
CA ILE A 62 1.92 5.36 8.49
C ILE A 62 2.17 6.83 8.80
N ALA A 63 1.09 7.62 8.91
CA ALA A 63 1.16 9.03 9.26
C ALA A 63 1.05 9.22 10.78
N ASP A 64 2.03 9.92 11.37
CA ASP A 64 1.99 10.33 12.78
C ASP A 64 1.36 11.72 12.98
N ASN A 65 1.23 12.13 14.24
CA ASN A 65 0.64 13.42 14.60
C ASN A 65 1.60 14.61 14.46
N THR A 66 2.85 14.37 14.04
CA THR A 66 3.87 15.40 13.82
C THR A 66 4.02 15.77 12.35
N GLY A 67 3.26 15.12 11.47
CA GLY A 67 3.33 15.29 10.02
C GLY A 67 4.38 14.41 9.34
N ASN A 68 5.03 13.50 10.09
CA ASN A 68 5.92 12.51 9.49
C ASN A 68 5.09 11.34 8.94
N ILE A 69 5.58 10.76 7.84
CA ILE A 69 5.02 9.56 7.23
C ILE A 69 6.13 8.53 7.11
N LEU A 70 5.92 7.36 7.71
CA LEU A 70 6.80 6.20 7.59
C LEU A 70 6.25 5.27 6.51
N TYR A 71 7.12 4.82 5.61
CA TYR A 71 6.77 3.93 4.50
C TYR A 71 7.38 2.55 4.74
N TYR A 72 6.54 1.53 4.81
CA TYR A 72 6.95 0.14 4.98
C TYR A 72 6.48 -0.69 3.78
N GLU A 73 7.41 -1.29 3.06
CA GLU A 73 7.08 -2.30 2.05
C GLU A 73 6.66 -3.59 2.76
N ILE A 74 5.51 -4.13 2.37
CA ILE A 74 5.00 -5.40 2.86
C ILE A 74 5.18 -6.44 1.76
N THR A 75 5.96 -7.45 2.07
CA THR A 75 6.16 -8.63 1.22
C THR A 75 5.45 -9.81 1.84
N GLU A 76 5.01 -10.76 1.00
CA GLU A 76 4.65 -12.08 1.53
C GLU A 76 5.91 -12.66 2.20
N GLY A 77 5.78 -13.04 3.48
CA GLY A 77 6.85 -13.69 4.20
C GLY A 77 7.23 -15.03 3.56
N PHE A 78 8.34 -15.62 3.98
CA PHE A 78 8.63 -17.02 3.64
C PHE A 78 7.52 -17.91 4.22
N ASN A 79 6.71 -18.52 3.36
CA ASN A 79 5.93 -19.69 3.74
C ASN A 79 6.95 -20.84 3.93
N GLU A 80 7.13 -21.30 5.17
CA GLU A 80 7.79 -22.58 5.45
C GLU A 80 6.96 -23.77 4.95
#